data_AF-T0YE58-F1
#
_entry.id   AF-T0YE58-F1
#
_cell.length_a   1.000
_cell.length_b   1.000
_cell.length_c   1.000
_cell.angle_alpha   90.00
_cell.angle_beta   90.00
_cell.angle_gamma   90.00
#
_symmetry.space_group_name_H-M   'P 1'
#
loop_
_entity.id
_entity.type
_entity.pdbx_description
1 polymer ?
#
loop_
_entity_poly.entity_id
_entity_poly.type
_entity_poly.pdbx_seq_one_letter_code
_entity_poly.pdbx_strand_id
1 'polypeptide(L)'
;GMPSSGQITTSSYVVSLQNGSYAYTVSTQNKNYAPSYISPFTVNGAPVSVPVTFSKVLYKVTFTEVGLPAGSNWSVTLNGTTSSSTSSSISFMEPNGTYSFTLSTTNPAYGPLSTSSFTVSGAVKSVSVTFVALKFTVTFTETGISAGTTWYLNLSDGKSLSSTNSTITVSLVNGTYNYTASSSGYAHKSGSITLNDNSVTV
;
A
#
# COMPACT_ATOMS: atom_id res chain seq x y z
N GLY A 1 -18.45 -45.45 -18.31
CA GLY A 1 -17.34 -44.59 -17.84
C GLY A 1 -16.46 -45.40 -16.92
N MET A 2 -15.15 -45.22 -16.98
CA MET A 2 -14.25 -45.92 -16.05
C MET A 2 -14.44 -45.40 -14.61
N PRO A 3 -14.20 -46.25 -13.60
CA PRO A 3 -14.39 -45.86 -12.21
C PRO A 3 -13.43 -44.74 -11.80
N SER A 4 -13.90 -43.89 -10.90
CA SER A 4 -13.07 -42.87 -10.25
C SER A 4 -11.91 -43.54 -9.51
N SER A 5 -10.73 -42.90 -9.52
CA SER A 5 -9.60 -43.30 -8.68
C SER A 5 -9.90 -43.17 -7.18
N GLY A 6 -10.96 -42.43 -6.82
CA GLY A 6 -11.13 -41.91 -5.47
C GLY A 6 -10.00 -40.93 -5.13
N GLN A 7 -9.75 -40.76 -3.83
CA GLN A 7 -8.65 -39.93 -3.35
C GLN A 7 -7.31 -40.64 -3.56
N ILE A 8 -6.41 -39.99 -4.28
CA ILE A 8 -5.02 -40.44 -4.44
C ILE A 8 -4.19 -39.76 -3.35
N THR A 9 -3.51 -40.55 -2.51
CA THR A 9 -2.64 -40.06 -1.42
C THR A 9 -1.15 -40.17 -1.75
N THR A 10 -0.81 -40.79 -2.88
CA THR A 10 0.54 -40.96 -3.43
C THR A 10 0.80 -39.96 -4.57
N SER A 11 2.02 -39.93 -5.09
CA SER A 11 2.38 -39.09 -6.24
C SER A 11 1.93 -39.66 -7.60
N SER A 12 1.34 -40.86 -7.62
CA SER A 12 0.88 -41.52 -8.84
C SER A 12 -0.32 -42.42 -8.58
N TYR A 13 -1.08 -42.69 -9.64
CA TYR A 13 -2.17 -43.66 -9.68
C TYR A 13 -2.00 -44.54 -10.92
N VAL A 14 -2.15 -45.86 -10.75
CA VAL A 14 -1.95 -46.84 -11.81
C VAL A 14 -3.26 -47.59 -12.04
N VAL A 15 -3.65 -47.71 -13.31
CA VAL A 15 -4.83 -48.44 -13.73
C VAL A 15 -4.51 -49.26 -14.98
N SER A 16 -5.01 -50.50 -15.05
CA SER A 16 -4.87 -51.37 -16.22
C SER A 16 -6.01 -51.12 -17.19
N LEU A 17 -5.67 -50.67 -18.40
CA LEU A 17 -6.62 -50.30 -19.46
C LEU A 17 -6.41 -51.16 -20.70
N GLN A 18 -7.48 -51.39 -21.44
CA GLN A 18 -7.39 -52.00 -22.77
C GLN A 18 -6.82 -51.00 -23.78
N ASN A 19 -6.47 -51.47 -24.98
CA ASN A 19 -6.08 -50.56 -26.05
C ASN A 19 -7.25 -49.65 -26.43
N GLY A 20 -7.02 -48.34 -26.49
CA GLY A 20 -8.09 -47.37 -26.71
C GLY A 20 -7.66 -45.93 -26.44
N SER A 21 -8.57 -45.01 -26.72
CA SER A 21 -8.43 -43.58 -26.38
C SER A 21 -9.28 -43.26 -25.16
N TYR A 22 -8.70 -42.55 -24.20
CA TYR A 22 -9.30 -42.25 -22.91
C TYR A 22 -9.17 -40.78 -22.58
N ALA A 23 -10.28 -40.19 -22.10
CA ALA A 23 -10.29 -38.87 -21.49
C ALA A 23 -10.29 -39.02 -19.97
N TYR A 24 -9.65 -38.08 -19.28
CA TYR A 24 -9.66 -38.00 -17.82
C TYR A 24 -9.77 -36.55 -17.36
N THR A 25 -10.24 -36.38 -16.14
CA THR A 25 -10.26 -35.11 -15.41
C THR A 25 -9.49 -35.28 -14.12
N VAL A 26 -8.78 -34.24 -13.69
CA VAL A 26 -8.09 -34.21 -12.40
C VAL A 26 -8.62 -33.04 -11.59
N SER A 27 -8.69 -33.21 -10.28
CA SER A 27 -9.08 -32.17 -9.34
C SER A 27 -8.26 -32.26 -8.06
N THR A 28 -8.16 -31.17 -7.33
CA THR A 28 -7.58 -31.13 -5.98
C THR A 28 -8.56 -30.48 -5.01
N GLN A 29 -8.55 -30.93 -3.76
CA GLN A 29 -9.32 -30.27 -2.69
C GLN A 29 -8.72 -28.90 -2.33
N ASN A 30 -7.43 -28.68 -2.62
CA ASN A 30 -6.77 -27.41 -2.36
C ASN A 30 -7.09 -26.39 -3.46
N LYS A 31 -8.02 -25.48 -3.17
CA LYS A 31 -8.49 -24.43 -4.08
C LYS A 31 -7.43 -23.41 -4.51
N ASN A 32 -6.23 -23.45 -3.92
CA ASN A 32 -5.12 -22.59 -4.34
C ASN A 32 -4.33 -23.16 -5.51
N TYR A 33 -4.61 -24.40 -5.93
CA TYR A 33 -3.91 -25.07 -7.03
C TYR A 33 -4.90 -25.54 -8.10
N ALA A 34 -4.48 -25.45 -9.35
CA ALA A 34 -5.17 -26.03 -10.49
C ALA A 34 -4.26 -27.05 -11.18
N PRO A 35 -4.80 -28.20 -11.63
CA PRO A 35 -4.04 -29.17 -12.41
C PRO A 35 -3.81 -28.66 -13.84
N SER A 36 -2.62 -28.90 -14.37
CA SER A 36 -2.42 -29.08 -15.80
C SER A 36 -2.92 -30.48 -16.17
N TYR A 37 -3.75 -30.58 -17.20
CA TYR A 37 -4.22 -31.88 -17.69
C TYR A 37 -4.19 -31.90 -19.20
N ILE A 38 -3.70 -33.00 -19.77
CA ILE A 38 -3.59 -33.22 -21.21
C ILE A 38 -4.50 -34.41 -21.51
N SER A 39 -5.64 -34.14 -22.14
CA SER A 39 -6.67 -35.14 -22.45
C SER A 39 -7.09 -34.99 -23.93
N PRO A 40 -7.31 -36.08 -24.68
CA PRO A 40 -7.23 -37.50 -24.27
C PRO A 40 -5.80 -38.08 -24.33
N PHE A 41 -5.62 -39.29 -23.80
CA PHE A 41 -4.43 -40.14 -24.01
C PHE A 41 -4.81 -41.47 -24.66
N THR A 42 -3.86 -42.15 -25.30
CA THR A 42 -4.09 -43.43 -26.00
C THR A 42 -3.21 -44.53 -25.44
N VAL A 43 -3.80 -45.70 -25.18
CA VAL A 43 -3.09 -46.94 -24.79
C VAL A 43 -3.04 -47.85 -26.02
N ASN A 44 -1.85 -48.29 -26.41
CA ASN A 44 -1.66 -49.19 -27.57
C ASN A 44 -0.57 -50.24 -27.29
N GLY A 45 -0.89 -51.23 -26.47
CA GLY A 45 -0.05 -52.40 -26.22
C GLY A 45 1.18 -52.17 -25.33
N ALA A 46 1.37 -50.94 -24.82
CA ALA A 46 2.46 -50.60 -23.91
C ALA A 46 1.98 -49.71 -22.76
N PRO A 47 2.64 -49.73 -21.59
CA PRO A 47 2.35 -48.81 -20.49
C PRO A 47 2.53 -47.35 -20.93
N VAL A 48 1.57 -46.49 -20.55
CA VAL A 48 1.58 -45.05 -20.84
C VAL A 48 1.68 -44.29 -19.52
N SER A 49 2.62 -43.36 -19.43
CA SER A 49 2.73 -42.43 -18.31
C SER A 49 2.20 -41.06 -18.71
N VAL A 50 1.23 -40.55 -17.96
CA VAL A 50 0.62 -39.24 -18.21
C VAL A 50 0.98 -38.31 -17.05
N PRO A 51 1.90 -37.34 -17.25
CA PRO A 51 2.26 -36.41 -16.18
C PRO A 51 1.11 -35.44 -15.91
N VAL A 52 0.90 -35.14 -14.63
CA VAL A 52 -0.05 -34.13 -14.15
C VAL A 52 0.70 -33.22 -13.19
N THR A 53 0.72 -31.93 -13.47
CA THR A 53 1.34 -30.93 -12.58
C THR A 53 0.27 -30.05 -11.96
N PHE A 54 0.49 -29.56 -10.75
CA PHE A 54 -0.41 -28.61 -10.10
C PHE A 54 0.33 -27.28 -9.92
N SER A 55 -0.26 -26.20 -10.40
CA SER A 55 0.27 -24.84 -10.26
C SER A 55 -0.66 -23.97 -9.42
N LYS A 56 -0.09 -23.00 -8.69
CA LYS A 56 -0.90 -22.05 -7.92
C LYS A 56 -1.81 -21.25 -8.86
N VAL A 57 -3.07 -21.08 -8.47
CA VAL A 57 -3.96 -20.11 -9.10
C VAL A 57 -3.67 -18.75 -8.47
N LEU A 58 -3.33 -17.79 -9.33
CA LEU A 58 -2.97 -16.44 -8.91
C LEU A 58 -4.00 -15.43 -9.41
N TYR A 59 -4.28 -14.44 -8.58
CA TYR A 59 -5.18 -13.34 -8.89
C TYR A 59 -4.40 -12.04 -8.88
N LYS A 60 -4.70 -11.18 -9.85
CA LYS A 60 -4.10 -9.86 -9.93
C LYS A 60 -4.61 -8.99 -8.78
N VAL A 61 -3.69 -8.49 -7.97
CA VAL A 61 -3.93 -7.46 -6.96
C VAL A 61 -3.36 -6.15 -7.49
N THR A 62 -4.19 -5.12 -7.64
CA THR A 62 -3.78 -3.80 -8.12
C THR A 62 -3.95 -2.79 -7.01
N PHE A 63 -2.85 -2.17 -6.60
CA PHE A 63 -2.85 -1.01 -5.73
C PHE A 63 -2.93 0.26 -6.57
N THR A 64 -3.73 1.22 -6.12
CA THR A 64 -3.83 2.55 -6.74
C THR A 64 -3.62 3.60 -5.67
N GLU A 65 -2.59 4.43 -5.84
CA GLU A 65 -2.32 5.52 -4.92
C GLU A 65 -3.20 6.75 -5.22
N VAL A 66 -3.52 7.48 -4.15
CA VAL A 66 -4.19 8.76 -4.20
C VAL A 66 -3.48 9.71 -3.25
N GLY A 67 -3.23 10.94 -3.72
CA GLY A 67 -2.75 12.05 -2.90
C GLY A 67 -1.28 12.37 -3.09
N LEU A 68 -0.49 11.52 -3.76
CA LEU A 68 0.86 11.92 -4.15
C LEU A 68 0.84 12.87 -5.36
N PRO A 69 1.78 13.83 -5.44
CA PRO A 69 2.05 14.56 -6.67
C PRO A 69 2.43 13.60 -7.81
N ALA A 70 1.97 13.87 -9.03
CA ALA A 70 2.28 13.05 -10.19
C ALA A 70 3.80 12.86 -10.38
N GLY A 71 4.21 11.61 -10.62
CA GLY A 71 5.62 11.24 -10.75
C GLY A 71 6.36 10.99 -9.43
N SER A 72 5.70 11.15 -8.27
CA SER A 72 6.29 10.76 -6.99
C SER A 72 6.53 9.25 -6.96
N ASN A 73 7.73 8.82 -6.55
CA ASN A 73 8.02 7.40 -6.37
C ASN A 73 7.42 6.89 -5.06
N TRP A 74 6.64 5.82 -5.15
CA TRP A 74 6.03 5.14 -4.02
C TRP A 74 6.17 3.63 -4.17
N SER A 75 6.03 2.91 -3.06
CA SER A 75 6.15 1.47 -3.03
C SER A 75 5.09 0.82 -2.16
N VAL A 76 4.78 -0.41 -2.53
CA VAL A 76 3.99 -1.35 -1.74
C VAL A 76 4.89 -2.51 -1.37
N THR A 77 4.96 -2.86 -0.09
CA THR A 77 5.53 -4.12 0.35
C THR A 77 4.39 -5.06 0.70
N LEU A 78 4.20 -6.10 -0.12
CA LEU A 78 3.15 -7.11 0.05
C LEU A 78 3.79 -8.44 0.41
N ASN A 79 3.47 -8.98 1.60
CA ASN A 79 4.01 -10.26 2.08
C ASN A 79 5.56 -10.36 1.96
N GLY A 80 6.26 -9.28 2.31
CA GLY A 80 7.72 -9.19 2.22
C GLY A 80 8.30 -8.88 0.84
N THR A 81 7.47 -8.85 -0.21
CA THR A 81 7.89 -8.47 -1.57
C THR A 81 7.57 -7.00 -1.83
N THR A 82 8.60 -6.20 -2.12
CA THR A 82 8.44 -4.77 -2.42
C THR A 82 8.37 -4.55 -3.93
N SER A 83 7.43 -3.72 -4.37
CA SER A 83 7.41 -3.15 -5.71
C SER A 83 7.22 -1.63 -5.61
N SER A 84 7.90 -0.89 -6.48
CA SER A 84 7.85 0.57 -6.54
C SER A 84 7.43 1.07 -7.92
N SER A 85 6.90 2.29 -7.98
CA SER A 85 6.45 2.93 -9.21
C SER A 85 6.38 4.44 -9.04
N THR A 86 6.46 5.17 -10.16
CA THR A 86 6.14 6.61 -10.25
C THR A 86 4.78 6.85 -10.92
N SER A 87 4.14 5.78 -11.40
CA SER A 87 2.77 5.79 -11.90
C SER A 87 1.78 5.60 -10.75
N SER A 88 0.50 5.89 -10.96
CA SER A 88 -0.53 5.80 -9.92
C SER A 88 -0.90 4.36 -9.53
N SER A 89 -0.30 3.32 -10.14
CA SER A 89 -0.62 1.93 -9.83
C SER A 89 0.58 0.99 -9.74
N ILE A 90 0.45 -0.04 -8.89
CA ILE A 90 1.38 -1.15 -8.67
C ILE A 90 0.57 -2.45 -8.64
N SER A 91 1.06 -3.53 -9.25
CA SER A 91 0.34 -4.82 -9.31
C SER A 91 1.17 -6.00 -8.82
N PHE A 92 0.51 -6.96 -8.18
CA PHE A 92 1.06 -8.25 -7.73
C PHE A 92 0.18 -9.41 -8.22
N MET A 93 0.75 -10.62 -8.25
CA MET A 93 0.02 -11.86 -8.55
C MET A 93 0.05 -12.76 -7.33
N GLU A 94 -1.10 -12.92 -6.66
CA GLU A 94 -1.19 -13.58 -5.36
C GLU A 94 -2.28 -14.67 -5.35
N PRO A 95 -2.05 -15.83 -4.69
CA PRO A 95 -3.10 -16.82 -4.49
C PRO A 95 -4.20 -16.32 -3.53
N ASN A 96 -5.22 -17.15 -3.28
CA ASN A 96 -6.18 -16.83 -2.23
C ASN A 96 -5.49 -16.80 -0.87
N GLY A 97 -5.83 -15.79 -0.07
CA GLY A 97 -5.22 -15.58 1.22
C GLY A 97 -5.59 -14.22 1.82
N THR A 98 -5.12 -14.00 3.04
CA THR A 98 -5.17 -12.71 3.72
C THR A 98 -3.77 -12.11 3.72
N TYR A 99 -3.66 -10.88 3.25
CA TYR A 99 -2.40 -10.21 3.02
C TYR A 99 -2.34 -8.92 3.82
N SER A 100 -1.23 -8.71 4.54
CA SER A 100 -0.85 -7.39 5.04
C SER A 100 0.06 -6.70 4.03
N PHE A 101 -0.01 -5.38 4.00
CA PHE A 101 0.90 -4.57 3.19
C PHE A 101 1.37 -3.34 3.95
N THR A 102 2.53 -2.82 3.57
CA THR A 102 3.01 -1.51 3.97
C THR A 102 3.25 -0.63 2.75
N LEU A 103 3.21 0.68 2.97
CA LEU A 103 3.35 1.70 1.94
C LEU A 103 4.52 2.60 2.30
N SER A 104 5.27 3.03 1.29
CA SER A 104 6.31 4.03 1.44
C SER A 104 6.31 4.98 0.25
N THR A 105 6.85 6.17 0.44
CA THR A 105 7.11 7.14 -0.63
C THR A 105 8.48 7.76 -0.42
N THR A 106 9.18 8.10 -1.50
CA THR A 106 10.44 8.85 -1.39
C THR A 106 10.19 10.36 -1.30
N ASN A 107 8.94 10.81 -1.39
CA ASN A 107 8.59 12.21 -1.22
C ASN A 107 8.46 12.53 0.28
N PRO A 108 9.40 13.26 0.89
CA PRO A 108 9.43 13.47 2.35
C PRO A 108 8.30 14.38 2.85
N ALA A 109 7.59 15.08 1.96
CA ALA A 109 6.44 15.88 2.34
C ALA A 109 5.17 15.04 2.55
N TYR A 110 5.18 13.75 2.22
CA TYR A 110 4.00 12.88 2.25
C TYR A 110 4.26 11.60 3.04
N GLY A 111 3.21 11.07 3.65
CA GLY A 111 3.22 9.78 4.33
C GLY A 111 1.91 9.00 4.08
N PRO A 112 1.92 7.67 4.24
CA PRO A 112 0.72 6.87 4.08
C PRO A 112 -0.27 7.14 5.22
N LEU A 113 -1.55 7.32 4.90
CA LEU A 113 -2.60 7.60 5.89
C LEU A 113 -2.89 6.38 6.78
N SER A 114 -2.78 5.17 6.23
CA SER A 114 -2.90 3.91 6.98
C SER A 114 -2.36 2.72 6.18
N THR A 115 -1.92 1.70 6.90
CA THR A 115 -1.59 0.37 6.37
C THR A 115 -2.67 -0.61 6.83
N SER A 116 -3.06 -1.53 5.96
CA SER A 116 -4.15 -2.45 6.26
C SER A 116 -3.86 -3.84 5.72
N SER A 117 -4.84 -4.73 5.88
CA SER A 117 -4.86 -6.04 5.26
C SER A 117 -6.07 -6.18 4.34
N PHE A 118 -5.97 -7.07 3.37
CA PHE A 118 -7.07 -7.42 2.49
C PHE A 118 -7.09 -8.92 2.21
N THR A 119 -8.21 -9.41 1.71
CA THR A 119 -8.37 -10.81 1.30
C THR A 119 -8.46 -10.93 -0.21
N VAL A 120 -7.79 -11.95 -0.75
CA VAL A 120 -7.95 -12.45 -2.11
C VAL A 120 -8.78 -13.72 -2.03
N SER A 121 -9.92 -13.75 -2.73
CA SER A 121 -10.84 -14.90 -2.73
C SER A 121 -11.48 -15.10 -4.10
N GLY A 122 -10.79 -15.83 -4.97
CA GLY A 122 -11.33 -16.29 -6.23
C GLY A 122 -11.42 -15.25 -7.34
N ALA A 123 -10.96 -14.01 -7.12
CA ALA A 123 -11.13 -12.91 -8.06
C ALA A 123 -9.99 -11.89 -7.97
N VAL A 124 -9.85 -11.10 -9.04
CA VAL A 124 -8.96 -9.91 -9.05
C VAL A 124 -9.34 -8.94 -7.94
N LYS A 125 -8.34 -8.25 -7.40
CA LYS A 125 -8.52 -7.31 -6.29
C LYS A 125 -7.97 -5.93 -6.65
N SER A 126 -8.76 -4.90 -6.37
CA SER A 126 -8.30 -3.50 -6.40
C SER A 126 -8.23 -2.96 -4.98
N VAL A 127 -7.13 -2.29 -4.65
CA VAL A 127 -6.86 -1.70 -3.33
C VAL A 127 -6.49 -0.23 -3.52
N SER A 128 -7.36 0.68 -3.10
CA SER A 128 -7.04 2.10 -3.08
C SER A 128 -6.24 2.43 -1.83
N VAL A 129 -5.14 3.16 -1.97
CA VAL A 129 -4.30 3.61 -0.86
C VAL A 129 -4.09 5.11 -0.91
N THR A 130 -3.99 5.75 0.25
CA THR A 130 -3.93 7.20 0.35
C THR A 130 -2.65 7.67 1.01
N PHE A 131 -1.98 8.62 0.37
CA PHE A 131 -0.89 9.39 0.95
C PHE A 131 -1.40 10.79 1.28
N VAL A 132 -0.94 11.34 2.40
CA VAL A 132 -1.31 12.68 2.87
C VAL A 132 -0.06 13.49 3.14
N ALA A 133 -0.14 14.80 2.94
CA ALA A 133 0.93 15.71 3.30
C ALA A 133 1.17 15.67 4.82
N LEU A 134 2.43 15.46 5.23
CA LEU A 134 2.84 15.50 6.62
C LEU A 134 2.81 16.96 7.10
N LYS A 135 2.11 17.17 8.23
CA LYS A 135 2.00 18.48 8.86
C LYS A 135 2.60 18.43 10.26
N PHE A 136 3.36 19.46 10.60
CA PHE A 136 4.02 19.63 11.88
C PHE A 136 3.47 20.87 12.57
N THR A 137 3.35 20.77 13.89
CA THR A 137 2.80 21.83 14.70
C THR A 137 3.92 22.79 15.08
N VAL A 138 3.72 24.07 14.79
CA VAL A 138 4.57 25.16 15.27
C VAL A 138 3.82 25.98 16.28
N THR A 139 4.40 26.17 17.45
CA THR A 139 3.84 27.03 18.49
C THR A 139 4.72 28.25 18.66
N PHE A 140 4.19 29.42 18.34
CA PHE A 140 4.82 30.70 18.64
C PHE A 140 4.35 31.16 20.00
N THR A 141 5.28 31.51 20.88
CA THR A 141 4.99 32.03 22.22
C THR A 141 5.41 33.49 22.29
N GLU A 142 4.46 34.39 22.51
CA GLU A 142 4.81 35.76 22.85
C GLU A 142 5.28 35.82 24.31
N THR A 143 6.25 36.71 24.55
CA THR A 143 6.63 37.09 25.90
C THR A 143 6.81 38.60 25.95
N GLY A 144 6.42 39.22 27.06
CA GLY A 144 6.69 40.63 27.32
C GLY A 144 5.65 41.61 26.78
N ILE A 145 4.52 41.15 26.23
CA ILE A 145 3.35 42.01 25.99
C ILE A 145 2.33 41.86 27.12
N SER A 146 1.45 42.85 27.31
CA SER A 146 0.42 42.78 28.35
C SER A 146 -0.63 41.72 28.04
N ALA A 147 -1.03 40.94 29.04
CA ALA A 147 -2.03 39.88 28.89
C ALA A 147 -3.34 40.41 28.27
N GLY A 148 -3.90 39.67 27.30
CA GLY A 148 -5.10 40.06 26.57
C GLY A 148 -4.85 41.02 25.40
N THR A 149 -3.62 41.49 25.19
CA THR A 149 -3.27 42.30 24.02
C THR A 149 -3.25 41.43 22.77
N THR A 150 -3.94 41.85 21.71
CA THR A 150 -3.90 41.16 20.42
C THR A 150 -2.53 41.31 19.78
N TRP A 151 -1.92 40.20 19.41
CA TRP A 151 -0.73 40.16 18.58
C TRP A 151 -1.00 39.34 17.32
N TYR A 152 -0.23 39.63 16.29
CA TYR A 152 -0.39 39.09 14.95
C TYR A 152 0.89 38.36 14.54
N LEU A 153 0.72 37.25 13.84
CA LEU A 153 1.77 36.47 13.23
C LEU A 153 1.51 36.40 11.72
N ASN A 154 2.47 36.88 10.93
CA ASN A 154 2.46 36.71 9.47
C ASN A 154 3.59 35.79 9.05
N LEU A 155 3.28 34.79 8.22
CA LEU A 155 4.22 33.83 7.66
C LEU A 155 4.45 34.08 6.18
N SER A 156 5.64 33.71 5.68
CA SER A 156 6.02 33.88 4.27
C SER A 156 5.20 33.08 3.27
N ASP A 157 4.42 32.09 3.75
CA ASP A 157 3.46 31.34 2.94
C ASP A 157 2.08 32.03 2.83
N GLY A 158 1.98 33.27 3.33
CA GLY A 158 0.78 34.09 3.26
C GLY A 158 -0.22 33.89 4.39
N LYS A 159 0.04 32.96 5.34
CA LYS A 159 -0.82 32.82 6.52
C LYS A 159 -0.66 34.04 7.43
N SER A 160 -1.78 34.64 7.80
CA SER A 160 -1.87 35.71 8.80
C SER A 160 -2.81 35.27 9.92
N LEU A 161 -2.31 35.31 11.15
CA LEU A 161 -2.98 34.80 12.35
C LEU A 161 -2.94 35.88 13.43
N SER A 162 -3.88 35.86 14.36
CA SER A 162 -3.87 36.72 15.53
C SER A 162 -4.39 36.01 16.76
N SER A 163 -3.91 36.40 17.94
CA SER A 163 -4.35 35.85 19.22
C SER A 163 -4.26 36.89 20.32
N THR A 164 -5.07 36.74 21.37
CA THR A 164 -4.93 37.45 22.65
C THR A 164 -4.32 36.55 23.73
N ASN A 165 -4.15 35.26 23.44
CA ASN A 165 -3.43 34.33 24.31
C ASN A 165 -1.93 34.49 24.10
N SER A 166 -1.12 33.94 25.01
CA SER A 166 0.34 33.97 24.86
C SER A 166 0.87 33.10 23.72
N THR A 167 0.03 32.31 23.06
CA THR A 167 0.44 31.42 21.98
C THR A 167 -0.41 31.54 20.72
N ILE A 168 0.25 31.30 19.58
CA ILE A 168 -0.36 30.99 18.29
C ILE A 168 0.21 29.66 17.82
N THR A 169 -0.67 28.72 17.50
CA THR A 169 -0.29 27.40 16.99
C THR A 169 -0.71 27.27 15.53
N VAL A 170 0.18 26.77 14.68
CA VAL A 170 -0.05 26.59 13.24
C VAL A 170 0.48 25.24 12.78
N SER A 171 -0.27 24.56 11.91
CA SER A 171 0.19 23.32 11.26
C SER A 171 0.77 23.62 9.88
N LEU A 172 2.07 23.35 9.71
CA LEU A 172 2.84 23.64 8.51
C LEU A 172 3.47 22.35 7.95
N VAL A 173 3.73 22.32 6.64
CA VAL A 173 4.51 21.23 6.02
C VAL A 173 6.00 21.51 6.17
N ASN A 174 6.86 20.51 5.95
CA ASN A 174 8.31 20.69 5.91
C ASN A 174 8.73 21.85 4.99
N GLY A 175 9.71 22.63 5.44
CA GLY A 175 10.16 23.82 4.73
C GLY A 175 10.65 24.93 5.67
N THR A 176 11.14 26.01 5.07
CA THR A 176 11.61 27.19 5.78
C THR A 176 10.61 28.33 5.61
N TYR A 177 10.14 28.88 6.72
CA TYR A 177 9.15 29.95 6.78
C TYR A 177 9.75 31.16 7.48
N ASN A 178 9.76 32.30 6.81
CA ASN A 178 10.03 33.56 7.49
C ASN A 178 8.76 34.01 8.21
N TYR A 179 8.91 34.57 9.39
CA TYR A 179 7.80 35.08 10.19
C TYR A 179 8.03 36.51 10.62
N THR A 180 6.93 37.24 10.81
CA THR A 180 6.90 38.52 11.52
C THR A 180 5.81 38.48 12.57
N ALA A 181 6.17 38.74 13.82
CA ALA A 181 5.27 38.89 14.95
C ALA A 181 5.15 40.39 15.27
N SER A 182 3.93 40.83 15.56
CA SER A 182 3.64 42.25 15.77
C SER A 182 2.51 42.45 16.76
N SER A 183 2.57 43.54 17.52
CA SER A 183 1.51 43.96 18.44
C SER A 183 1.49 45.48 18.49
N SER A 184 0.29 46.07 18.60
CA SER A 184 0.14 47.52 18.62
C SER A 184 0.87 48.13 19.82
N GLY A 185 1.74 49.10 19.58
CA GLY A 185 2.55 49.74 20.63
C GLY A 185 3.82 48.97 21.02
N TYR A 186 4.13 47.85 20.36
CA TYR A 186 5.35 47.06 20.57
C TYR A 186 6.17 46.96 19.28
N ALA A 187 7.49 46.78 19.42
CA ALA A 187 8.36 46.54 18.28
C ALA A 187 8.06 45.20 17.59
N HIS A 188 8.16 45.19 16.27
CA HIS A 188 8.02 43.96 15.48
C HIS A 188 9.20 43.02 15.73
N LYS A 189 8.95 41.71 15.74
CA LYS A 189 9.99 40.69 15.77
C LYS A 189 9.89 39.82 14.52
N SER A 190 11.02 39.63 13.84
CA SER A 190 11.08 38.80 12.63
C SER A 190 12.10 37.68 12.82
N GLY A 191 11.88 36.57 12.14
CA GLY A 191 12.79 35.44 12.16
C GLY A 191 12.46 34.42 11.08
N SER A 192 13.10 33.25 11.17
CA SER A 192 12.87 32.13 10.28
C SER A 192 12.75 30.85 11.09
N ILE A 193 11.89 29.94 10.66
CA ILE A 193 11.75 28.59 11.21
C ILE A 193 11.90 27.57 10.09
N THR A 194 12.69 26.53 10.34
CA THR A 194 12.83 25.39 9.42
C THR A 194 12.24 24.15 10.05
N LEU A 195 11.32 23.51 9.35
CA LEU A 195 10.69 22.25 9.73
C LEU A 195 11.29 21.10 8.94
N ASN A 196 11.90 20.17 9.69
CA ASN A 196 12.49 18.92 9.20
C ASN A 196 11.94 17.77 10.06
N ASP A 197 10.75 17.30 9.71
CA ASP A 197 10.08 16.14 10.30
C ASP A 197 9.76 16.24 11.80
N ASN A 198 9.78 17.45 12.37
CA ASN A 198 9.56 17.67 13.79
C ASN A 198 8.70 18.92 14.04
N SER A 199 7.89 18.86 15.10
CA SER A 199 7.18 20.03 15.63
C SER A 199 8.14 20.93 16.41
N VAL A 200 7.94 22.25 16.37
CA VAL A 200 8.88 23.23 16.94
C VAL A 200 8.12 24.29 17.75
N THR A 201 8.72 24.72 18.85
CA THR A 201 8.26 25.90 19.61
C THR A 201 9.23 27.05 19.39
N VAL A 202 8.70 28.24 19.10
CA VAL A 202 9.44 29.48 18.81
C VAL A 202 9.08 30.56 19.82
#